data_AF-X1TZ75-F1
#
_entry.id   AF-X1TZ75-F1
#
_cell.length_a   1.000
_cell.length_b   1.000
_cell.length_c   1.000
_cell.angle_alpha   90.00
_cell.angle_beta   90.00
_cell.angle_gamma   90.00
#
_symmetry.space_group_name_H-M   'P 1'
#
loop_
_entity.id
_entity.type
_entity.pdbx_description
1 polymer ?
#
loop_
_entity_poly.entity_id
_entity_poly.type
_entity_poly.pdbx_seq_one_letter_code
_entity_poly.pdbx_strand_id
1 'polypeptide(L)'
;FFRPTDDLIKRWLEEGMDNENAWQDFGFDFLTIERIPVNYGFSPPFKEIVLEEDEKVRIRRNSFGITFREFNEGPNSKMPQFLDYPLKKREDWEKLKERLNPDDPARFPNNWNELVKEYKERDFPLQIGRYPFGFFGTLRDFMGFERVLMAFYDQSDLVRDILSYLTDFWIAIWAKIISEVTVDVGHIWEDMCYRSGSFISPGLFREFILPCYKKITAFAKDSGIDIITVDTDGNCWELIPLFLEGG
;
A
#
# COMPACT_ATOMS: atom_id res chain seq x y z
N PHE A 1 1.05 -9.14 -11.35
CA PHE A 1 2.11 -9.17 -12.37
C PHE A 1 2.59 -7.76 -12.63
N PHE A 2 3.91 -7.51 -12.63
CA PHE A 2 4.45 -6.23 -13.07
C PHE A 2 4.65 -6.30 -14.59
N ARG A 3 3.85 -5.55 -15.34
CA ARG A 3 4.08 -5.33 -16.77
C ARG A 3 5.51 -4.78 -16.96
N PRO A 4 6.25 -5.15 -18.01
CA PRO A 4 7.49 -4.48 -18.36
C PRO A 4 7.29 -2.96 -18.39
N THR A 5 8.26 -2.19 -17.88
CA THR A 5 8.18 -0.72 -17.88
C THR A 5 8.02 -0.18 -19.29
N ASP A 6 7.36 0.97 -19.46
CA ASP A 6 7.13 1.57 -20.78
C ASP A 6 8.44 1.79 -21.56
N ASP A 7 9.52 2.16 -20.87
CA ASP A 7 10.86 2.32 -21.46
C ASP A 7 11.43 0.99 -21.99
N LEU A 8 11.15 -0.12 -21.29
CA LEU A 8 11.60 -1.45 -21.71
C LEU A 8 10.78 -1.94 -22.91
N ILE A 9 9.47 -1.71 -22.91
CA ILE A 9 8.60 -1.99 -24.06
C ILE A 9 9.08 -1.20 -25.29
N LYS A 10 9.37 0.09 -25.12
CA LYS A 10 9.90 0.94 -26.19
C LYS A 10 11.23 0.38 -26.72
N ARG A 11 12.14 0.00 -25.84
CA ARG A 11 13.43 -0.61 -26.23
C ARG A 11 13.23 -1.92 -26.99
N TRP A 12 12.34 -2.80 -26.53
CA TRP A 12 12.06 -4.07 -27.19
C TRP A 12 11.42 -3.90 -28.57
N LEU A 13 10.54 -2.91 -28.75
CA LEU A 13 10.02 -2.55 -30.08
C LEU A 13 11.14 -2.12 -31.04
N GLU A 14 12.12 -1.36 -30.55
CA GLU A 14 13.32 -0.98 -31.31
C GLU A 14 14.25 -2.18 -31.61
N GLU A 15 14.26 -3.19 -30.72
CA GLU A 15 15.02 -4.45 -30.86
C GLU A 15 14.29 -5.52 -31.70
N GLY A 16 13.10 -5.21 -32.25
CA GLY A 16 12.37 -6.09 -33.18
C GLY A 16 11.22 -6.89 -32.57
N MET A 17 10.72 -6.49 -31.39
CA MET A 17 9.46 -7.03 -30.84
C MET A 17 8.28 -6.61 -31.73
N ASP A 18 7.40 -7.55 -32.07
CA ASP A 18 6.34 -7.33 -33.06
C ASP A 18 5.33 -6.23 -32.67
N ASN A 19 4.98 -6.16 -31.38
CA ASN A 19 4.08 -5.15 -30.83
C ASN A 19 4.24 -5.03 -29.30
N GLU A 20 3.64 -4.00 -28.71
CA GLU A 20 3.76 -3.67 -27.28
C GLU A 20 3.22 -4.75 -26.31
N ASN A 21 2.48 -5.73 -26.82
CA ASN A 21 1.90 -6.84 -26.09
C ASN A 21 2.58 -8.18 -26.40
N ALA A 22 3.57 -8.25 -27.30
CA ALA A 22 4.20 -9.52 -27.67
C ALA A 22 4.91 -10.21 -26.50
N TRP A 23 5.24 -9.48 -25.43
CA TRP A 23 5.74 -10.06 -24.18
C TRP A 23 4.71 -10.96 -23.46
N GLN A 24 3.43 -10.84 -23.80
CA GLN A 24 2.34 -11.70 -23.30
C GLN A 24 2.41 -13.11 -23.88
N ASP A 25 3.02 -13.26 -25.06
CA ASP A 25 3.14 -14.53 -25.77
C ASP A 25 4.19 -15.47 -25.15
N PHE A 26 4.94 -14.99 -24.15
CA PHE A 26 5.93 -15.79 -23.40
C PHE A 26 5.31 -16.83 -22.45
N GLY A 27 3.98 -16.98 -22.46
CA GLY A 27 3.28 -18.03 -21.70
C GLY A 27 3.31 -17.81 -20.19
N PHE A 28 3.33 -16.55 -19.75
CA PHE A 28 3.16 -16.24 -18.33
C PHE A 28 1.75 -16.62 -17.87
N ASP A 29 1.64 -17.21 -16.68
CA ASP A 29 0.34 -17.42 -16.05
C ASP A 29 -0.31 -16.06 -15.75
N PHE A 30 -1.34 -15.70 -16.51
CA PHE A 30 -2.16 -14.51 -16.29
C PHE A 30 -3.10 -14.65 -15.09
N LEU A 31 -2.86 -15.58 -14.17
CA LEU A 31 -3.63 -15.73 -12.94
C LEU A 31 -3.52 -14.44 -12.12
N THR A 32 -4.40 -13.51 -12.42
CA THR A 32 -4.55 -12.25 -11.71
C THR A 32 -5.40 -12.55 -10.51
N ILE A 33 -4.76 -12.58 -9.36
CA ILE A 33 -5.45 -12.39 -8.09
C ILE A 33 -6.25 -11.09 -8.21
N GLU A 34 -7.58 -11.20 -8.23
CA GLU A 34 -8.47 -10.06 -8.39
C GLU A 34 -8.49 -9.26 -7.08
N ARG A 35 -8.43 -7.93 -7.17
CA ARG A 35 -8.24 -7.08 -5.99
C ARG A 35 -9.51 -6.32 -5.71
N ILE A 36 -10.07 -6.51 -4.52
CA ILE A 36 -11.31 -5.85 -4.11
C ILE A 36 -11.12 -4.33 -4.15
N PRO A 37 -11.89 -3.57 -4.96
CA PRO A 37 -11.64 -2.16 -5.26
C PRO A 37 -12.23 -1.23 -4.18
N VAL A 38 -11.86 -1.46 -2.92
CA VAL A 38 -12.27 -0.65 -1.76
C VAL A 38 -11.16 0.33 -1.36
N ASN A 39 -11.54 1.52 -0.92
CA ASN A 39 -10.60 2.55 -0.46
C ASN A 39 -10.14 2.30 1.00
N TYR A 40 -8.91 1.83 1.14
CA TYR A 40 -8.21 1.64 2.42
C TYR A 40 -7.42 2.87 2.91
N GLY A 41 -7.51 4.00 2.19
CA GLY A 41 -6.79 5.23 2.51
C GLY A 41 -7.70 6.38 2.92
N PHE A 42 -7.30 7.60 2.59
CA PHE A 42 -8.08 8.79 2.91
C PHE A 42 -9.38 8.86 2.11
N SER A 43 -10.47 9.18 2.81
CA SER A 43 -11.79 9.46 2.27
C SER A 43 -12.39 10.69 2.96
N PRO A 44 -12.60 11.83 2.26
CA PRO A 44 -12.15 12.08 0.90
C PRO A 44 -10.61 12.18 0.83
N PRO A 45 -9.99 11.90 -0.33
CA PRO A 45 -8.55 12.09 -0.52
C PRO A 45 -8.16 13.57 -0.41
N PHE A 46 -6.86 13.86 -0.31
CA PHE A 46 -6.37 15.22 -0.50
C PHE A 46 -6.60 15.67 -1.93
N LYS A 47 -6.88 16.97 -2.11
CA LYS A 47 -7.01 17.55 -3.45
C LYS A 47 -5.64 17.55 -4.12
N GLU A 48 -5.58 16.93 -5.30
CA GLU A 48 -4.38 17.00 -6.13
C GLU A 48 -4.24 18.40 -6.73
N ILE A 49 -3.06 18.99 -6.57
CA ILE A 49 -2.76 20.34 -7.05
C ILE A 49 -1.32 20.40 -7.58
N VAL A 50 -1.13 21.14 -8.67
CA VAL A 50 0.18 21.58 -9.14
C VAL A 50 0.50 22.89 -8.43
N LEU A 51 1.63 22.93 -7.74
CA LEU A 51 2.10 24.09 -6.98
C LEU A 51 3.01 24.97 -7.83
N GLU A 52 3.86 24.34 -8.63
CA GLU A 52 4.84 24.99 -9.51
C GLU A 52 5.11 24.06 -10.70
N GLU A 53 5.30 24.62 -11.89
CA GLU A 53 5.64 23.87 -13.10
C GLU A 53 6.51 24.76 -14.00
N ASP A 54 7.65 24.21 -14.43
CA ASP A 54 8.53 24.80 -15.44
C ASP A 54 8.67 23.85 -16.65
N GLU A 55 9.60 24.11 -17.57
CA GLU A 55 9.80 23.25 -18.76
C GLU A 55 10.28 21.83 -18.42
N LYS A 56 10.99 21.65 -17.31
CA LYS A 56 11.68 20.40 -16.94
C LYS A 56 11.03 19.66 -15.79
N VAL A 57 10.48 20.37 -14.82
CA VAL A 57 9.96 19.80 -13.58
C VAL A 57 8.62 20.39 -13.19
N ARG A 58 7.86 19.61 -12.42
CA ARG A 58 6.66 20.05 -11.74
C ARG A 58 6.68 19.65 -10.28
N ILE A 59 6.19 20.53 -9.43
CA ILE A 59 5.95 20.29 -8.01
C ILE A 59 4.45 20.12 -7.82
N ARG A 60 4.05 18.96 -7.32
CA ARG A 60 2.64 18.64 -7.07
C ARG A 60 2.44 18.05 -5.69
N ARG A 61 1.20 18.16 -5.21
CA ARG A 61 0.69 17.43 -4.06
C ARG A 61 -0.28 16.36 -4.55
N ASN A 62 -0.08 15.11 -4.13
CA ASN A 62 -0.96 13.98 -4.50
C ASN A 62 -2.15 13.80 -3.54
N SER A 63 -2.96 12.79 -3.82
CA SER A 63 -4.13 12.38 -3.03
C SER A 63 -3.82 11.87 -1.62
N PHE A 64 -2.56 11.49 -1.34
CA PHE A 64 -2.07 11.18 0.01
C PHE A 64 -1.59 12.43 0.77
N GLY A 65 -1.57 13.58 0.12
CA GLY A 65 -1.12 14.83 0.71
C GLY A 65 0.40 15.01 0.72
N ILE A 66 1.13 14.16 0.01
CA ILE A 66 2.58 14.23 -0.15
C ILE A 66 2.89 15.23 -1.25
N THR A 67 3.80 16.17 -0.97
CA THR A 67 4.32 17.13 -1.94
C THR A 67 5.66 16.63 -2.46
N PHE A 68 5.82 16.60 -3.78
CA PHE A 68 7.06 16.15 -4.42
C PHE A 68 7.30 16.85 -5.75
N ARG A 69 8.57 16.85 -6.15
CA ARG A 69 9.07 17.34 -7.43
C ARG A 69 9.39 16.16 -8.33
N GLU A 70 8.92 16.19 -9.56
CA GLU A 70 9.21 15.19 -10.59
C GLU A 70 9.53 15.86 -11.92
N PHE A 71 10.14 15.11 -12.83
CA PHE A 71 10.41 15.58 -14.19
C PHE A 71 9.16 15.49 -15.08
N ASN A 72 9.02 16.44 -16.00
CA ASN A 72 7.90 16.47 -16.95
C ASN A 72 7.97 15.35 -18.00
N GLU A 73 9.13 14.70 -18.16
CA GLU A 73 9.36 13.54 -19.03
C GLU A 73 8.47 12.34 -18.68
N GLY A 74 7.78 12.37 -17.54
CA GLY A 74 6.74 11.42 -17.15
C GLY A 74 7.04 10.74 -15.80
N PRO A 75 6.00 10.17 -15.15
CA PRO A 75 6.08 9.65 -13.78
C PRO A 75 6.98 8.43 -13.62
N ASN A 76 7.36 7.76 -14.73
CA ASN A 76 8.13 6.52 -14.72
C ASN A 76 9.62 6.72 -15.09
N SER A 77 10.04 7.95 -15.41
CA SER A 77 11.41 8.19 -15.90
C SER A 77 12.45 8.16 -14.79
N LYS A 78 12.16 8.80 -13.64
CA LYS A 78 13.09 8.99 -12.52
C LYS A 78 12.33 9.10 -11.19
N MET A 79 12.97 8.66 -10.11
CA MET A 79 12.43 8.81 -8.76
C MET A 79 12.18 10.29 -8.44
N PRO A 80 10.98 10.64 -7.93
CA PRO A 80 10.67 12.01 -7.53
C PRO A 80 11.47 12.41 -6.28
N GLN A 81 11.70 13.72 -6.14
CA GLN A 81 12.20 14.30 -4.91
C GLN A 81 11.01 14.65 -4.01
N PHE A 82 10.86 13.95 -2.89
CA PHE A 82 9.83 14.27 -1.91
C PHE A 82 10.20 15.52 -1.09
N LEU A 83 9.24 16.44 -0.96
CA LEU A 83 9.45 17.76 -0.36
C LEU A 83 8.69 17.94 0.95
N ASP A 84 7.45 17.42 1.05
CA ASP A 84 6.64 17.55 2.26
C ASP A 84 5.65 16.39 2.43
N TYR A 85 5.25 16.16 3.68
CA TYR A 85 4.40 15.04 4.09
C TYR A 85 3.28 15.52 5.02
N PRO A 86 2.12 14.82 5.04
CA PRO A 86 0.94 15.29 5.74
C PRO A 86 1.01 15.17 7.28
N LEU A 87 1.91 14.36 7.84
CA LEU A 87 1.98 14.07 9.28
C LEU A 87 3.35 14.42 9.85
N LYS A 88 3.44 15.48 10.68
CA LYS A 88 4.69 15.88 11.35
C LYS A 88 4.64 15.74 12.86
N LYS A 89 3.44 15.79 13.43
CA LYS A 89 3.16 15.80 14.87
C LYS A 89 1.74 15.31 15.18
N ARG A 90 1.43 15.17 16.47
CA ARG A 90 0.13 14.68 16.96
C ARG A 90 -1.07 15.43 16.37
N GLU A 91 -1.03 16.75 16.30
CA GLU A 91 -2.19 17.52 15.83
C GLU A 91 -2.49 17.27 14.35
N ASP A 92 -1.48 16.91 13.56
CA ASP A 92 -1.69 16.52 12.16
C ASP A 92 -2.39 15.16 12.09
N TRP A 93 -2.00 14.22 12.95
CA TRP A 93 -2.63 12.90 13.04
C TRP A 93 -4.11 12.99 13.41
N GLU A 94 -4.47 13.82 14.39
CA GLU A 94 -5.87 14.04 14.76
C GLU A 94 -6.72 14.53 13.58
N LYS A 95 -6.18 15.43 12.75
CA LYS A 95 -6.85 15.90 11.54
C LYS A 95 -6.91 14.83 10.44
N LEU A 96 -5.89 13.98 10.33
CA LEU A 96 -5.89 12.89 9.36
C LEU A 96 -6.94 11.83 9.68
N LYS A 97 -7.22 11.57 10.96
CA LYS A 97 -8.29 10.64 11.38
C LYS A 97 -9.66 11.04 10.85
N GLU A 98 -9.92 12.33 10.62
CA GLU A 98 -11.17 12.80 9.99
C GLU A 98 -11.41 12.18 8.59
N ARG A 99 -10.34 11.73 7.92
CA ARG A 99 -10.38 11.07 6.61
C ARG A 99 -10.30 9.54 6.68
N LEU A 100 -10.21 8.98 7.88
CA LEU A 100 -9.99 7.55 8.13
C LEU A 100 -11.17 6.92 8.89
N ASN A 101 -12.40 7.39 8.62
CA ASN A 101 -13.61 6.77 9.16
C ASN A 101 -13.93 5.47 8.38
N PRO A 102 -13.89 4.26 8.98
CA PRO A 102 -14.19 3.01 8.27
C PRO A 102 -15.66 2.88 7.84
N ASP A 103 -16.56 3.69 8.41
CA ASP A 103 -17.99 3.72 8.11
C ASP A 103 -18.40 4.65 6.98
N ASP A 104 -17.43 5.34 6.36
CA ASP A 104 -17.71 6.15 5.18
C ASP A 104 -18.16 5.26 3.99
N PRO A 105 -19.41 5.41 3.50
CA PRO A 105 -19.91 4.63 2.37
C PRO A 105 -19.14 4.89 1.09
N ALA A 106 -18.47 6.04 0.94
CA ALA A 106 -17.66 6.38 -0.23
C ALA A 106 -16.40 5.49 -0.37
N ARG A 107 -16.12 4.64 0.62
CA ARG A 107 -15.05 3.64 0.53
C ARG A 107 -15.35 2.50 -0.42
N PHE A 108 -16.62 2.16 -0.57
CA PHE A 108 -17.07 1.10 -1.45
C PHE A 108 -17.49 1.70 -2.78
N PRO A 109 -17.21 1.02 -3.90
CA PRO A 109 -17.61 1.52 -5.21
C PRO A 109 -19.13 1.49 -5.36
N ASN A 110 -19.68 2.39 -6.17
CA ASN A 110 -21.13 2.48 -6.38
C ASN A 110 -21.76 1.17 -6.90
N ASN A 111 -20.98 0.34 -7.60
CA ASN A 111 -21.40 -0.96 -8.13
C ASN A 111 -21.08 -2.14 -7.18
N TRP A 112 -20.87 -1.91 -5.88
CA TRP A 112 -20.52 -2.96 -4.91
C TRP A 112 -21.47 -4.17 -4.96
N ASN A 113 -22.78 -3.94 -5.04
CA ASN A 113 -23.76 -5.03 -5.11
C ASN A 113 -23.63 -5.91 -6.36
N GLU A 114 -23.09 -5.37 -7.46
CA GLU A 114 -22.82 -6.12 -8.69
C GLU A 114 -21.55 -6.95 -8.53
N LEU A 115 -20.49 -6.34 -7.97
CA LEU A 115 -19.24 -7.02 -7.63
C LEU A 115 -19.47 -8.18 -6.65
N VAL A 116 -20.32 -8.01 -5.64
CA VAL A 116 -20.66 -9.08 -4.68
C VAL A 116 -21.29 -10.29 -5.39
N LYS A 117 -22.11 -10.07 -6.41
CA LYS A 117 -22.71 -11.18 -7.19
C LYS A 117 -21.63 -11.88 -8.02
N GLU A 118 -20.80 -11.12 -8.71
CA GLU A 118 -19.67 -11.63 -9.48
C GLU A 118 -18.72 -12.46 -8.60
N TYR A 119 -18.33 -11.93 -7.44
CA TYR A 119 -17.41 -12.59 -6.52
C TYR A 119 -17.97 -13.87 -5.89
N LYS A 120 -19.28 -14.06 -5.86
CA LYS A 120 -19.91 -15.32 -5.40
C LYS A 120 -19.91 -16.41 -6.47
N GLU A 121 -19.78 -16.05 -7.74
CA GLU A 121 -19.77 -16.97 -8.89
C GLU A 121 -18.38 -17.08 -9.54
N ARG A 122 -17.37 -16.40 -8.99
CA ARG A 122 -16.01 -16.32 -9.53
C ARG A 122 -15.29 -17.67 -9.57
N ASP A 123 -14.36 -17.80 -10.51
CA ASP A 123 -13.42 -18.92 -10.64
C ASP A 123 -11.95 -18.49 -10.41
N PHE A 124 -11.72 -17.25 -9.99
CA PHE A 124 -10.40 -16.67 -9.70
C PHE A 124 -10.19 -16.41 -8.20
N PRO A 125 -8.92 -16.35 -7.72
CA PRO A 125 -8.61 -15.91 -6.37
C PRO A 125 -8.92 -14.43 -6.16
N LEU A 126 -9.54 -14.10 -5.02
CA LEU A 126 -9.89 -12.75 -4.61
C LEU A 126 -9.04 -12.31 -3.41
N GLN A 127 -8.45 -11.11 -3.52
CA GLN A 127 -7.56 -10.53 -2.52
C GLN A 127 -8.19 -9.32 -1.82
N ILE A 128 -8.00 -9.30 -0.50
CA ILE A 128 -8.25 -8.15 0.38
C ILE A 128 -6.94 -7.53 0.84
N GLY A 129 -6.96 -6.22 1.09
CA GLY A 129 -5.72 -5.45 1.25
C GLY A 129 -5.00 -5.22 -0.09
N ARG A 130 -4.32 -4.08 -0.19
CA ARG A 130 -3.75 -3.62 -1.45
C ARG A 130 -2.66 -2.59 -1.20
N TYR A 131 -1.72 -2.49 -2.13
CA TYR A 131 -0.90 -1.29 -2.30
C TYR A 131 -1.73 0.01 -2.30
N PRO A 132 -1.27 1.09 -1.66
CA PRO A 132 -0.06 1.22 -0.84
C PRO A 132 -0.33 1.11 0.68
N PHE A 133 -1.02 0.08 1.15
CA PHE A 133 -1.45 -0.03 2.54
C PHE A 133 -0.82 -1.21 3.28
N GLY A 134 -0.05 -0.85 4.31
CA GLY A 134 0.58 -1.71 5.31
C GLY A 134 1.23 -0.84 6.36
N PHE A 135 1.86 -1.42 7.37
CA PHE A 135 2.13 -0.72 8.62
C PHE A 135 3.31 0.25 8.52
N PHE A 136 4.49 -0.23 8.12
CA PHE A 136 5.65 0.64 7.96
C PHE A 136 5.51 1.52 6.72
N GLY A 137 5.04 0.95 5.61
CA GLY A 137 4.81 1.67 4.35
C GLY A 137 3.89 2.88 4.52
N THR A 138 2.73 2.71 5.18
CA THR A 138 1.81 3.83 5.41
C THR A 138 2.37 4.88 6.38
N LEU A 139 3.10 4.48 7.44
CA LEU A 139 3.79 5.44 8.31
C LEU A 139 4.79 6.30 7.54
N ARG A 140 5.59 5.66 6.69
CA ARG A 140 6.57 6.32 5.84
C ARG A 140 5.90 7.30 4.88
N ASP A 141 4.79 6.92 4.26
CA ASP A 141 4.05 7.79 3.35
C ASP A 141 3.36 8.95 4.07
N PHE A 142 3.00 8.79 5.35
CA PHE A 142 2.42 9.86 6.16
C PHE A 142 3.46 10.84 6.70
N MET A 143 4.61 10.34 7.15
CA MET A 143 5.61 11.14 7.90
C MET A 143 6.80 11.58 7.05
N GLY A 144 7.08 10.83 5.99
CA GLY A 144 8.33 10.89 5.25
C GLY A 144 9.42 10.01 5.83
N PHE A 145 10.37 9.69 4.96
CA PHE A 145 11.37 8.64 5.20
C PHE A 145 12.26 8.89 6.42
N GLU A 146 12.90 10.05 6.52
CA GLU A 146 13.77 10.36 7.65
C GLU A 146 12.99 10.50 8.96
N ARG A 147 11.82 11.12 8.90
CA ARG A 147 10.99 11.38 10.08
C ARG A 147 10.45 10.08 10.67
N VAL A 148 9.98 9.14 9.84
CA VAL A 148 9.43 7.88 10.37
C VAL A 148 10.50 7.09 11.14
N LEU A 149 11.75 7.09 10.68
CA LEU A 149 12.85 6.40 11.35
C LEU A 149 13.17 7.00 12.72
N MET A 150 13.10 8.33 12.84
CA MET A 150 13.27 9.02 14.12
C MET A 150 12.04 8.89 15.03
N ALA A 151 10.83 8.83 14.44
CA ALA A 151 9.56 8.81 15.15
C ALA A 151 9.38 7.61 16.08
N PHE A 152 9.99 6.47 15.74
CA PHE A 152 10.00 5.30 16.64
C PHE A 152 10.65 5.60 18.01
N TYR A 153 11.55 6.58 18.06
CA TYR A 153 12.28 6.97 19.27
C TYR A 153 11.74 8.26 19.91
N ASP A 154 11.55 9.31 19.11
CA ASP A 154 11.16 10.63 19.63
C ASP A 154 9.64 10.82 19.79
N GLN A 155 8.84 9.99 19.12
CA GLN A 155 7.40 10.08 19.02
C GLN A 155 6.74 8.69 19.12
N SER A 156 7.29 7.80 19.94
CA SER A 156 6.84 6.40 20.06
C SER A 156 5.34 6.28 20.33
N ASP A 157 4.79 7.15 21.20
CA ASP A 157 3.36 7.15 21.53
C ASP A 157 2.49 7.58 20.35
N LEU A 158 3.02 8.38 19.43
CA LEU A 158 2.34 8.75 18.19
C LEU A 158 2.36 7.58 17.20
N VAL A 159 3.52 6.95 17.04
CA VAL A 159 3.64 5.78 16.17
C VAL A 159 2.72 4.64 16.62
N ARG A 160 2.66 4.34 17.93
CA ARG A 160 1.74 3.31 18.46
C ARG A 160 0.28 3.62 18.20
N ASP A 161 -0.13 4.87 18.42
CA ASP A 161 -1.50 5.32 18.19
C ASP A 161 -1.88 5.18 16.71
N ILE A 162 -1.02 5.65 15.80
CA ILE A 162 -1.25 5.51 14.35
C ILE A 162 -1.37 4.04 13.95
N LEU A 163 -0.42 3.20 14.36
CA LEU A 163 -0.39 1.78 14.02
C LEU A 163 -1.61 1.03 14.56
N SER A 164 -1.96 1.25 15.83
CA SER A 164 -3.15 0.64 16.44
C SER A 164 -4.41 1.05 15.71
N TYR A 165 -4.56 2.35 15.45
CA TYR A 165 -5.73 2.89 14.77
C TYR A 165 -5.85 2.34 13.34
N LEU A 166 -4.78 2.35 12.56
CA LEU A 166 -4.79 1.83 11.19
C LEU A 166 -5.10 0.33 11.16
N THR A 167 -4.59 -0.43 12.13
CA THR A 167 -4.91 -1.86 12.26
C THR A 167 -6.41 -2.07 12.47
N ASP A 168 -7.01 -1.36 13.43
CA ASP A 168 -8.46 -1.44 13.71
C ASP A 168 -9.30 -0.95 12.54
N PHE A 169 -8.87 0.14 11.90
CA PHE A 169 -9.50 0.72 10.74
C PHE A 169 -9.54 -0.25 9.56
N TRP A 170 -8.43 -0.90 9.22
CA TRP A 170 -8.40 -1.89 8.14
C TRP A 170 -9.18 -3.16 8.48
N ILE A 171 -9.09 -3.65 9.72
CA ILE A 171 -9.92 -4.79 10.17
C ILE A 171 -11.42 -4.46 10.05
N ALA A 172 -11.84 -3.25 10.40
CA ALA A 172 -13.25 -2.84 10.27
C ALA A 172 -13.71 -2.81 8.81
N ILE A 173 -12.85 -2.37 7.88
CA ILE A 173 -13.13 -2.45 6.43
C ILE A 173 -13.18 -3.91 5.98
N TRP A 174 -12.23 -4.74 6.42
CA TRP A 174 -12.16 -6.14 6.05
C TRP A 174 -13.39 -6.90 6.52
N ALA A 175 -13.85 -6.66 7.75
CA ALA A 175 -15.06 -7.23 8.33
C ALA A 175 -16.31 -7.00 7.46
N LYS A 176 -16.46 -5.82 6.87
CA LYS A 176 -17.59 -5.51 5.97
C LYS A 176 -17.51 -6.33 4.69
N ILE A 177 -16.32 -6.38 4.08
CA ILE A 177 -16.08 -7.14 2.85
C ILE A 177 -16.38 -8.62 3.06
N ILE A 178 -15.76 -9.24 4.08
CA ILE A 178 -15.90 -10.69 4.32
C ILE A 178 -17.32 -11.10 4.74
N SER A 179 -18.13 -10.16 5.23
CA SER A 179 -19.54 -10.43 5.56
C SER A 179 -20.41 -10.67 4.33
N GLU A 180 -19.94 -10.24 3.16
CA GLU A 180 -20.68 -10.34 1.90
C GLU A 180 -20.04 -11.29 0.88
N VAL A 181 -18.71 -11.46 0.92
CA VAL A 181 -17.94 -12.25 -0.05
C VAL A 181 -16.84 -13.09 0.60
N THR A 182 -16.52 -14.24 0.00
CA THR A 182 -15.37 -15.07 0.41
C THR A 182 -14.09 -14.54 -0.23
N VAL A 183 -13.06 -14.38 0.59
CA VAL A 183 -11.73 -13.87 0.19
C VAL A 183 -10.72 -15.00 0.35
N ASP A 184 -9.78 -15.12 -0.59
CA ASP A 184 -8.79 -16.20 -0.61
C ASP A 184 -7.41 -15.75 -0.09
N VAL A 185 -7.07 -14.47 -0.25
CA VAL A 185 -5.74 -13.92 0.09
C VAL A 185 -5.84 -12.56 0.79
N GLY A 186 -5.12 -12.41 1.90
CA GLY A 186 -4.82 -11.12 2.51
C GLY A 186 -3.50 -10.55 1.99
N HIS A 187 -3.42 -9.24 1.82
CA HIS A 187 -2.20 -8.57 1.34
C HIS A 187 -1.84 -7.36 2.19
N ILE A 188 -0.58 -7.33 2.63
CA ILE A 188 0.01 -6.24 3.39
C ILE A 188 1.12 -5.67 2.51
N TRP A 189 0.93 -4.44 2.02
CA TRP A 189 1.97 -3.78 1.25
C TRP A 189 2.93 -3.08 2.20
N GLU A 190 4.19 -3.47 2.13
CA GLU A 190 5.27 -2.87 2.86
C GLU A 190 6.34 -2.39 1.89
N ASP A 191 7.15 -1.46 2.36
CA ASP A 191 8.28 -0.95 1.59
C ASP A 191 9.33 -0.49 2.60
N MET A 192 9.86 -1.51 3.29
CA MET A 192 10.59 -1.38 4.54
C MET A 192 12.04 -1.85 4.45
N CYS A 193 12.53 -2.22 3.26
CA CYS A 193 13.91 -2.67 3.07
C CYS A 193 14.64 -1.96 1.93
N TYR A 194 15.97 -2.03 1.99
CA TYR A 194 16.90 -1.60 0.96
C TYR A 194 17.80 -2.76 0.54
N ARG A 195 18.66 -2.55 -0.46
CA ARG A 195 19.60 -3.57 -0.93
C ARG A 195 20.47 -4.17 0.18
N SER A 196 20.78 -3.40 1.24
CA SER A 196 21.70 -3.80 2.31
C SER A 196 21.02 -4.31 3.58
N GLY A 197 19.69 -4.31 3.67
CA GLY A 197 18.94 -4.74 4.85
C GLY A 197 17.65 -3.94 5.04
N SER A 198 16.97 -4.17 6.15
CA SER A 198 15.75 -3.45 6.49
C SER A 198 16.02 -2.03 6.98
N PHE A 199 15.06 -1.12 6.78
CA PHE A 199 15.07 0.22 7.36
C PHE A 199 14.60 0.23 8.82
N ILE A 200 13.84 -0.78 9.22
CA ILE A 200 13.36 -0.97 10.59
C ILE A 200 14.05 -2.16 11.24
N SER A 201 14.77 -1.94 12.34
CA SER A 201 15.46 -3.04 13.02
C SER A 201 14.47 -4.13 13.48
N PRO A 202 14.91 -5.40 13.55
CA PRO A 202 14.09 -6.49 14.08
C PRO A 202 13.48 -6.20 15.47
N GLY A 203 14.18 -5.45 16.33
CA GLY A 203 13.69 -5.04 17.64
C GLY A 203 12.51 -4.07 17.54
N LEU A 204 12.63 -3.03 16.72
CA LEU A 204 11.54 -2.07 16.48
C LEU A 204 10.36 -2.74 15.76
N PHE A 205 10.62 -3.62 14.79
CA PHE A 205 9.56 -4.36 14.14
C PHE A 205 8.78 -5.20 15.16
N ARG A 206 9.49 -5.95 16.02
CA ARG A 206 8.88 -6.77 17.07
C ARG A 206 8.05 -5.94 18.05
N GLU A 207 8.48 -4.73 18.37
CA GLU A 207 7.84 -3.86 19.35
C GLU A 207 6.62 -3.11 18.79
N PHE A 208 6.71 -2.62 17.55
CA PHE A 208 5.71 -1.72 16.97
C PHE A 208 4.85 -2.37 15.90
N ILE A 209 5.44 -3.16 14.99
CA ILE A 209 4.77 -3.65 13.78
C ILE A 209 4.17 -5.05 13.98
N LEU A 210 4.92 -5.94 14.63
CA LEU A 210 4.52 -7.33 14.86
C LEU A 210 3.16 -7.47 15.59
N PRO A 211 2.80 -6.65 16.61
CA PRO A 211 1.48 -6.71 17.22
C PRO A 211 0.35 -6.44 16.23
N CYS A 212 0.57 -5.53 15.27
CA CYS A 212 -0.39 -5.19 14.22
C CYS A 212 -0.56 -6.34 13.22
N TYR A 213 0.55 -6.97 12.81
CA TYR A 213 0.54 -8.19 12.01
C TYR A 213 -0.28 -9.28 12.70
N LYS A 214 0.06 -9.65 13.93
CA LYS A 214 -0.65 -10.70 14.68
C LYS A 214 -2.14 -10.42 14.79
N LYS A 215 -2.54 -9.16 14.96
CA LYS A 215 -3.95 -8.78 15.06
C LYS A 215 -4.68 -8.93 13.73
N ILE A 216 -4.10 -8.45 12.62
CA ILE A 216 -4.76 -8.51 11.30
C ILE A 216 -4.76 -9.95 10.75
N THR A 217 -3.70 -10.72 10.95
CA THR A 217 -3.62 -12.12 10.49
C THR A 217 -4.48 -13.04 11.35
N ALA A 218 -4.60 -12.82 12.66
CA ALA A 218 -5.56 -13.56 13.50
C ALA A 218 -7.00 -13.32 13.01
N PHE A 219 -7.36 -12.06 12.75
CA PHE A 219 -8.67 -11.73 12.18
C PHE A 219 -8.89 -12.39 10.80
N ALA A 220 -7.87 -12.35 9.93
CA ALA A 220 -7.93 -12.97 8.61
C ALA A 220 -8.17 -14.49 8.71
N LYS A 221 -7.39 -15.16 9.57
CA LYS A 221 -7.50 -16.59 9.82
C LYS A 221 -8.86 -17.00 10.41
N ASP A 222 -9.36 -16.25 11.40
CA ASP A 222 -10.69 -16.47 11.98
C ASP A 222 -11.82 -16.27 10.94
N SER A 223 -11.52 -15.55 9.87
CA SER A 223 -12.40 -15.28 8.72
C SER A 223 -12.20 -16.26 7.55
N GLY A 224 -11.36 -17.29 7.70
CA GLY A 224 -11.07 -18.29 6.68
C GLY A 224 -10.05 -17.88 5.62
N ILE A 225 -9.30 -16.79 5.85
CA ILE A 225 -8.22 -16.33 4.96
C ILE A 225 -6.89 -16.86 5.52
N ASP A 226 -6.41 -17.98 4.97
CA ASP A 226 -5.19 -18.65 5.43
C ASP A 226 -3.92 -18.20 4.71
N ILE A 227 -4.05 -17.44 3.61
CA ILE A 227 -2.92 -16.97 2.81
C ILE A 227 -2.74 -15.48 3.03
N ILE A 228 -1.59 -15.10 3.61
CA ILE A 228 -1.16 -13.72 3.75
C ILE A 228 0.06 -13.49 2.86
N THR A 229 0.00 -12.42 2.08
CA THR A 229 1.11 -11.97 1.24
C THR A 229 1.65 -10.66 1.81
N VAL A 230 2.97 -10.53 1.83
CA VAL A 230 3.67 -9.31 2.20
C VAL A 230 4.52 -8.90 1.01
N ASP A 231 4.32 -7.67 0.54
CA ASP A 231 5.18 -7.06 -0.47
C ASP A 231 6.21 -6.19 0.25
N THR A 232 7.51 -6.36 -0.01
CA THR A 232 8.55 -5.42 0.39
C THR A 232 9.75 -5.62 -0.52
N ASP A 233 10.23 -4.53 -1.10
CA ASP A 233 11.43 -4.55 -1.94
C ASP A 233 12.70 -4.52 -1.09
N GLY A 234 13.79 -5.11 -1.62
CA GLY A 234 15.11 -5.12 -0.98
C GLY A 234 15.43 -6.38 -0.17
N ASN A 235 16.39 -6.27 0.74
CA ASN A 235 16.86 -7.37 1.57
C ASN A 235 16.06 -7.42 2.89
N CYS A 236 15.07 -8.30 2.95
CA CYS A 236 14.19 -8.50 4.12
C CYS A 236 14.56 -9.72 4.98
N TRP A 237 15.73 -10.34 4.75
CA TRP A 237 16.07 -11.65 5.34
C TRP A 237 16.00 -11.68 6.87
N GLU A 238 16.39 -10.58 7.53
CA GLU A 238 16.33 -10.47 8.99
C GLU A 238 14.90 -10.34 9.56
N LEU A 239 13.93 -9.96 8.71
CA LEU A 239 12.53 -9.79 9.09
C LEU A 239 11.68 -11.03 8.81
N ILE A 240 12.15 -11.96 7.97
CA ILE A 240 11.41 -13.22 7.65
C ILE A 240 10.94 -13.96 8.92
N PRO A 241 11.78 -14.17 9.95
CA PRO A 241 11.31 -14.84 11.17
C PRO A 241 10.17 -14.08 11.89
N LEU A 242 10.17 -12.75 11.79
CA LEU A 242 9.14 -11.91 12.40
C LEU A 242 7.85 -11.91 11.57
N PHE A 243 7.94 -11.98 10.24
CA PHE A 243 6.78 -12.21 9.38
C PHE A 243 6.13 -13.54 9.72
N LEU A 244 6.90 -14.63 9.80
CA LEU A 244 6.38 -15.95 10.19
C LEU A 244 5.76 -15.96 11.59
N GLU A 245 6.33 -15.19 12.54
CA GLU A 245 5.74 -15.02 13.87
C GLU A 245 4.45 -14.18 13.84
N GLY A 246 4.32 -13.29 12.86
CA GLY A 246 3.15 -12.46 12.60
C GLY A 246 1.96 -13.22 12.05
N GLY A 247 2.15 -14.44 11.54
CA GLY A 247 1.14 -15.24 10.84
C GLY A 247 1.08 -14.92 9.36
#